data_AF-A0A455U0I4-F1
#
_entry.id   AF-A0A455U0I4-F1
#
_cell.length_a   1.000
_cell.length_b   1.000
_cell.length_c   1.000
_cell.angle_alpha   90.00
_cell.angle_beta   90.00
_cell.angle_gamma   90.00
#
_symmetry.space_group_name_H-M   'P 1'
#
loop_
_entity.id
_entity.type
_entity.pdbx_description
1 polymer ?
#
loop_
_entity_poly.entity_id
_entity_poly.type
_entity_poly.pdbx_seq_one_letter_code
_entity_poly.pdbx_strand_id
1 'polypeptide(L)'
;MWQVRYALHMITDRAEDRLLFDHQRTIAEMFGFRDTPERLAVEQFMKRYYRHVTALAGLNDMLLQHFDEVILRGKEALETVKLNERFETKGGYIQVRSRNLFRERPAAMLELFLLMAKHPEIEGVRADTIRLIRDHRHQIDDHYRDDPRHQRLFMAIMRAPATCRASSDA
;
A
#
# COMPACT_ATOMS: atom_id res chain seq x y z
N MET A 1 -13.61 8.24 -11.60
CA MET A 1 -13.66 8.40 -10.12
C MET A 1 -14.75 9.37 -9.68
N TRP A 2 -14.87 10.56 -10.28
CA TRP A 2 -16.00 11.47 -10.00
C TRP A 2 -17.38 10.81 -10.24
N GLN A 3 -17.50 9.95 -11.25
CA GLN A 3 -18.75 9.23 -11.54
C GLN A 3 -19.19 8.30 -10.40
N VAL A 4 -18.25 7.61 -9.73
CA VAL A 4 -18.57 6.67 -8.63
C VAL A 4 -18.98 7.44 -7.38
N ARG A 5 -18.30 8.56 -7.12
CA ARG A 5 -18.61 9.47 -6.02
C ARG A 5 -19.97 10.14 -6.22
N TYR A 6 -20.23 10.61 -7.44
CA TYR A 6 -21.54 11.12 -7.85
C TYR A 6 -22.64 10.07 -7.69
N ALA A 7 -22.41 8.84 -8.15
CA ALA A 7 -23.35 7.76 -7.95
C ALA A 7 -23.61 7.52 -6.45
N LEU A 8 -22.58 7.40 -5.61
CA LEU A 8 -22.73 7.25 -4.15
C LEU A 8 -23.58 8.36 -3.52
N HIS A 9 -23.33 9.61 -3.90
CA HIS A 9 -24.13 10.73 -3.40
C HIS A 9 -25.59 10.67 -3.88
N MET A 10 -25.85 10.20 -5.10
CA MET A 10 -27.21 10.01 -5.61
C MET A 10 -27.99 8.90 -4.88
N ILE A 11 -27.35 7.79 -4.51
CA ILE A 11 -28.04 6.67 -3.84
C ILE A 11 -28.18 6.87 -2.33
N THR A 12 -27.31 7.66 -1.72
CA THR A 12 -27.30 7.87 -0.26
C THR A 12 -27.93 9.20 0.15
N ASP A 13 -28.26 10.06 -0.82
CA ASP A 13 -28.80 11.42 -0.64
C ASP A 13 -28.00 12.27 0.36
N ARG A 14 -26.70 11.97 0.48
CA ARG A 14 -25.76 12.61 1.39
C ARG A 14 -24.35 12.53 0.81
N ALA A 15 -23.44 13.32 1.38
CA ALA A 15 -22.02 13.25 1.04
C ALA A 15 -21.40 11.95 1.58
N GLU A 16 -21.57 10.85 0.84
CA GLU A 16 -20.96 9.55 1.11
C GLU A 16 -19.82 9.26 0.13
N ASP A 17 -18.62 9.02 0.67
CA ASP A 17 -17.42 8.68 -0.10
C ASP A 17 -17.01 7.21 0.09
N ARG A 18 -17.65 6.48 1.01
CA ARG A 18 -17.32 5.08 1.32
C ARG A 18 -18.14 4.14 0.44
N LEU A 19 -17.45 3.34 -0.37
CA LEU A 19 -18.06 2.30 -1.19
C LEU A 19 -18.41 1.05 -0.34
N LEU A 20 -19.49 1.16 0.45
CA LEU A 20 -20.02 0.05 1.25
C LEU A 20 -20.55 -1.08 0.37
N PHE A 21 -20.57 -2.30 0.91
CA PHE A 21 -20.93 -3.51 0.18
C PHE A 21 -22.30 -3.41 -0.51
N ASP A 22 -23.29 -2.85 0.19
CA ASP A 22 -24.65 -2.66 -0.30
C ASP A 22 -24.72 -1.68 -1.49
N HIS A 23 -23.81 -0.71 -1.54
CA HIS A 23 -23.74 0.26 -2.65
C HIS A 23 -22.99 -0.28 -3.86
N GLN A 24 -22.09 -1.25 -3.68
CA GLN A 24 -21.29 -1.80 -4.78
C GLN A 24 -22.16 -2.44 -5.85
N ARG A 25 -23.22 -3.14 -5.45
CA ARG A 25 -24.14 -3.82 -6.36
C ARG A 25 -25.00 -2.85 -7.15
N THR A 26 -25.63 -1.91 -6.45
CA THR A 26 -26.46 -0.86 -7.07
C THR A 26 -25.66 0.00 -8.04
N ILE A 27 -24.40 0.33 -7.70
CA ILE A 27 -23.52 1.09 -8.57
C ILE A 27 -23.06 0.25 -9.76
N ALA A 28 -22.73 -1.03 -9.58
CA ALA A 28 -22.35 -1.89 -10.70
C ALA A 28 -23.45 -1.93 -11.78
N GLU A 29 -24.70 -2.08 -11.36
CA GLU A 29 -25.86 -2.06 -12.25
C GLU A 29 -26.06 -0.69 -12.93
N MET A 30 -25.96 0.41 -12.17
CA MET A 30 -26.06 1.79 -12.70
C MET A 30 -24.97 2.11 -13.74
N PHE A 31 -23.78 1.54 -13.59
CA PHE A 31 -22.68 1.66 -14.54
C PHE A 31 -22.79 0.69 -15.72
N GLY A 32 -23.87 -0.06 -15.81
CA GLY A 32 -24.17 -0.98 -16.92
C GLY A 32 -23.39 -2.29 -16.88
N PHE A 33 -22.77 -2.64 -15.75
CA PHE A 33 -22.18 -3.97 -15.60
C PHE A 33 -23.29 -5.01 -15.52
N ARG A 34 -23.06 -6.15 -16.18
CA ARG A 34 -23.99 -7.28 -16.21
C ARG A 34 -23.27 -8.53 -15.75
N ASP A 35 -24.03 -9.43 -15.14
CA ASP A 35 -23.53 -10.76 -14.81
C ASP A 35 -23.17 -11.49 -16.09
N THR A 36 -22.04 -12.20 -16.01
CA THR A 36 -21.57 -13.12 -17.04
C THR A 36 -21.49 -14.51 -16.41
N PRO A 37 -21.52 -15.59 -17.21
CA PRO A 37 -21.36 -16.94 -16.68
C PRO A 37 -20.09 -17.12 -15.83
N GLU A 38 -19.03 -16.36 -16.14
CA GLU A 38 -17.76 -16.44 -15.41
C GLU A 38 -17.61 -15.44 -14.25
N ARG A 39 -18.35 -14.33 -14.22
CA ARG A 39 -18.15 -13.23 -13.25
C ARG A 39 -19.40 -12.40 -12.98
N LEU A 40 -19.58 -12.03 -11.72
CA LEU A 40 -20.63 -11.10 -11.30
C LEU A 40 -20.34 -9.67 -11.74
N ALA A 41 -21.38 -8.89 -12.02
CA ALA A 41 -21.30 -7.46 -12.37
C ALA A 41 -20.52 -6.67 -11.31
N VAL A 42 -20.74 -7.00 -10.04
CA VAL A 42 -20.07 -6.38 -8.89
C VAL A 42 -18.57 -6.64 -8.89
N GLU A 43 -18.13 -7.86 -9.20
CA GLU A 43 -16.70 -8.19 -9.25
C GLU A 43 -15.99 -7.46 -10.39
N GLN A 44 -16.65 -7.35 -11.54
CA GLN A 44 -16.13 -6.61 -12.68
C GLN A 44 -15.98 -5.12 -12.36
N PHE A 45 -17.00 -4.54 -11.70
CA PHE A 45 -16.96 -3.17 -11.19
C PHE A 45 -15.84 -2.98 -10.17
N MET A 46 -15.76 -3.83 -9.15
CA MET A 46 -14.75 -3.75 -8.10
C MET A 46 -13.33 -3.88 -8.65
N LYS A 47 -13.10 -4.75 -9.62
CA LYS A 47 -11.79 -4.87 -10.30
C LYS A 47 -11.37 -3.57 -10.98
N ARG A 48 -12.30 -2.88 -11.66
CA ARG A 48 -12.01 -1.59 -12.30
C ARG A 48 -11.81 -0.48 -11.27
N TYR A 49 -12.66 -0.45 -10.24
CA TYR A 49 -12.57 0.49 -9.13
C TYR A 49 -11.21 0.41 -8.42
N TYR A 50 -10.76 -0.79 -8.03
CA TYR A 50 -9.47 -0.97 -7.37
C TYR A 50 -8.29 -0.53 -8.25
N ARG A 51 -8.31 -0.83 -9.57
CA ARG A 51 -7.25 -0.34 -10.48
C ARG A 51 -7.13 1.18 -10.46
N HIS A 52 -8.24 1.90 -10.43
CA HIS A 52 -8.24 3.36 -10.38
C HIS A 52 -7.83 3.91 -9.02
N VAL A 53 -8.31 3.32 -7.91
CA VAL A 53 -7.92 3.73 -6.56
C VAL A 53 -6.43 3.48 -6.31
N THR A 54 -5.89 2.34 -6.75
CA THR A 54 -4.45 2.05 -6.64
C THR A 54 -3.60 3.02 -7.47
N ALA A 55 -4.05 3.39 -8.67
CA ALA A 55 -3.36 4.39 -9.48
C ALA A 55 -3.38 5.78 -8.82
N LEU A 56 -4.50 6.18 -8.22
CA LEU A 56 -4.63 7.44 -7.49
C LEU A 56 -3.80 7.46 -6.21
N ALA A 57 -3.80 6.38 -5.42
CA ALA A 57 -2.92 6.26 -4.26
C ALA A 57 -1.46 6.40 -4.66
N GLY A 58 -1.06 5.72 -5.74
CA GLY A 58 0.30 5.83 -6.28
C GLY A 58 0.65 7.22 -6.82
N LEU A 59 -0.32 8.02 -7.28
CA LEU A 59 -0.12 9.43 -7.65
C LEU A 59 -0.01 10.32 -6.42
N ASN A 60 -0.87 10.10 -5.42
CA ASN A 60 -0.86 10.85 -4.17
C ASN A 60 0.46 10.65 -3.42
N ASP A 61 0.97 9.41 -3.37
CA ASP A 61 2.28 9.09 -2.78
C ASP A 61 3.43 9.81 -3.52
N MET A 62 3.38 9.89 -4.85
CA MET A 62 4.37 10.65 -5.64
C MET A 62 4.29 12.16 -5.37
N LEU A 63 3.09 12.70 -5.20
CA LEU A 63 2.85 14.11 -4.90
C LEU A 63 3.32 14.47 -3.49
N LEU A 64 2.98 13.66 -2.49
CA LEU A 64 3.49 13.82 -1.12
C LEU A 64 5.02 13.72 -1.08
N GLN A 65 5.59 12.79 -1.84
CA GLN A 65 7.05 12.69 -1.98
C GLN A 65 7.66 13.94 -2.60
N HIS A 66 7.06 14.51 -3.66
CA HIS A 66 7.55 15.74 -4.26
C HIS A 66 7.44 16.93 -3.28
N PHE A 67 6.36 17.00 -2.52
CA PHE A 67 6.18 18.03 -1.49
C PHE A 67 7.17 17.88 -0.33
N ASP A 68 7.46 16.66 0.13
CA ASP A 68 8.53 16.43 1.10
C ASP A 68 9.90 16.89 0.57
N GLU A 69 10.18 16.66 -0.72
CA GLU A 69 11.45 17.08 -1.32
C GLU A 69 11.56 18.61 -1.48
N VAL A 70 10.46 19.29 -1.80
CA VAL A 70 10.44 20.74 -2.04
C VAL A 70 10.26 21.53 -0.74
N ILE A 71 9.51 21.00 0.23
CA ILE A 71 9.13 21.69 1.47
C ILE A 71 10.06 21.32 2.63
N LEU A 72 10.41 20.03 2.83
CA LEU A 72 11.24 19.59 3.98
C LEU A 72 12.75 19.72 3.75
N ARG A 73 13.24 19.65 2.50
CA ARG A 73 14.68 19.86 2.20
C ARG A 73 15.11 21.32 2.27
N GLY A 74 14.26 22.20 2.79
CA GLY A 74 14.62 23.56 3.14
C GLY A 74 15.51 23.67 4.39
N LYS A 75 15.27 22.93 5.49
CA LYS A 75 15.82 23.40 6.79
C LYS A 75 16.22 22.43 7.93
N GLU A 76 16.11 21.10 7.90
CA GLU A 76 16.59 20.30 9.07
C GLU A 76 17.11 18.88 8.72
N ALA A 77 18.25 18.52 9.31
CA ALA A 77 18.89 17.22 9.13
C ALA A 77 18.19 16.17 10.02
N LEU A 78 17.30 15.38 9.43
CA LEU A 78 16.64 14.26 10.11
C LEU A 78 17.66 13.22 10.61
N GLU A 79 17.51 12.78 11.86
CA GLU A 79 18.32 11.71 12.47
C GLU A 79 18.19 10.41 11.67
N THR A 80 19.34 9.74 11.44
CA THR A 80 19.42 8.49 10.69
C THR A 80 19.98 7.38 11.57
N VAL A 81 19.21 6.31 11.79
CA VAL A 81 19.59 5.17 12.63
C VAL A 81 19.67 3.90 11.79
N LYS A 82 20.81 3.21 11.84
CA LYS A 82 21.01 1.97 11.08
C LYS A 82 20.30 0.80 11.78
N LEU A 83 19.37 0.13 11.09
CA LEU A 83 18.72 -1.09 11.60
C LEU A 83 19.56 -2.33 11.30
N ASN A 84 20.04 -2.44 10.06
CA ASN A 84 20.95 -3.52 9.65
C ASN A 84 21.75 -3.11 8.40
N GLU A 85 22.39 -4.07 7.72
CA GLU A 85 23.16 -3.78 6.51
C GLU A 85 22.32 -3.25 5.34
N ARG A 86 21.03 -3.61 5.30
CA ARG A 86 20.09 -3.38 4.20
C ARG A 86 19.13 -2.21 4.44
N PHE A 87 18.79 -1.94 5.69
CA PHE A 87 17.78 -0.97 6.11
C PHE A 87 18.30 0.00 7.17
N GLU A 88 17.78 1.22 7.12
CA GLU A 88 17.99 2.27 8.11
C GLU A 88 16.69 3.07 8.27
N THR A 89 16.53 3.76 9.38
CA THR A 89 15.43 4.72 9.61
C THR A 89 15.95 6.14 9.47
N LYS A 90 15.13 7.03 8.93
CA LYS A 90 15.42 8.46 8.85
C LYS A 90 14.20 9.27 9.25
N GLY A 91 14.28 9.91 10.42
CA GLY A 91 13.17 10.64 11.04
C GLY A 91 11.96 9.73 11.36
N GLY A 92 12.19 8.52 11.87
CA GLY A 92 11.12 7.55 12.19
C GLY A 92 10.63 6.69 11.02
N TYR A 93 11.07 6.96 9.79
CA TYR A 93 10.65 6.20 8.60
C TYR A 93 11.76 5.26 8.10
N ILE A 94 11.43 4.00 7.85
CA ILE A 94 12.38 3.00 7.30
C ILE A 94 12.65 3.23 5.81
N GLN A 95 13.91 3.06 5.40
CA GLN A 95 14.35 3.07 4.01
C GLN A 95 15.42 2.02 3.71
N VAL A 96 15.53 1.66 2.44
CA VAL A 96 16.64 0.82 1.94
C VAL A 96 17.93 1.63 1.83
N ARG A 97 19.05 0.97 2.13
CA ARG A 97 20.41 1.55 2.03
C ARG A 97 20.98 1.46 0.61
N SER A 98 20.43 0.57 -0.23
CA SER A 98 20.82 0.38 -1.62
C SER A 98 19.61 0.33 -2.55
N ARG A 99 19.66 1.06 -3.66
CA ARG A 99 18.60 1.09 -4.68
C ARG A 99 18.44 -0.24 -5.42
N ASN A 100 19.49 -1.08 -5.43
CA ASN A 100 19.48 -2.37 -6.12
C ASN A 100 19.02 -3.53 -5.22
N LEU A 101 18.77 -3.27 -3.93
CA LEU A 101 18.51 -4.31 -2.94
C LEU A 101 17.39 -5.25 -3.37
N PHE A 102 16.24 -4.73 -3.81
CA PHE A 102 15.11 -5.57 -4.19
C PHE A 102 15.36 -6.36 -5.47
N ARG A 103 16.12 -5.78 -6.43
CA ARG A 103 16.51 -6.49 -7.65
C ARG A 103 17.34 -7.74 -7.33
N GLU A 104 18.33 -7.59 -6.46
CA GLU A 104 19.28 -8.64 -6.10
C GLU A 104 18.71 -9.61 -5.06
N ARG A 105 17.86 -9.11 -4.16
CA ARG A 105 17.28 -9.85 -3.04
C ARG A 105 15.79 -9.53 -2.90
N PRO A 106 14.91 -10.17 -3.70
CA PRO A 106 13.46 -9.94 -3.63
C PRO A 106 12.86 -10.29 -2.26
N ALA A 107 13.49 -11.21 -1.52
CA ALA A 107 13.15 -11.53 -0.12
C ALA A 107 13.16 -10.31 0.81
N ALA A 108 13.98 -9.30 0.50
CA ALA A 108 14.10 -8.09 1.30
C ALA A 108 12.80 -7.28 1.33
N MET A 109 11.88 -7.46 0.37
CA MET A 109 10.56 -6.83 0.43
C MET A 109 9.76 -7.34 1.64
N LEU A 110 9.77 -8.65 1.90
CA LEU A 110 9.15 -9.23 3.10
C LEU A 110 9.95 -8.89 4.36
N GLU A 111 11.29 -8.85 4.27
CA GLU A 111 12.14 -8.44 5.39
C GLU A 111 11.79 -7.03 5.90
N LEU A 112 11.50 -6.09 5.00
CA LEU A 112 11.07 -4.74 5.35
C LEU A 112 9.83 -4.76 6.26
N PHE A 113 8.79 -5.50 5.88
CA PHE A 113 7.56 -5.62 6.68
C PHE A 113 7.83 -6.33 8.01
N LEU A 114 8.71 -7.33 8.03
CA LEU A 114 9.10 -8.01 9.26
C LEU A 114 9.85 -7.07 10.21
N LEU A 115 10.72 -6.19 9.69
CA LEU A 115 11.40 -5.18 10.49
C LEU A 115 10.39 -4.20 11.09
N MET A 116 9.44 -3.70 10.30
CA MET A 116 8.38 -2.84 10.81
C MET A 116 7.56 -3.52 11.92
N ALA A 117 7.27 -4.81 11.78
CA ALA A 117 6.53 -5.55 12.79
C ALA A 117 7.32 -5.82 14.08
N LYS A 118 8.66 -5.80 14.02
CA LYS A 118 9.55 -5.96 15.19
C LYS A 118 9.93 -4.64 15.87
N HIS A 119 9.79 -3.53 15.14
CA HIS A 119 10.20 -2.20 15.54
C HIS A 119 8.99 -1.26 15.53
N PRO A 120 8.13 -1.30 16.57
CA PRO A 120 6.89 -0.51 16.64
C PRO A 120 7.13 1.01 16.66
N GLU A 121 8.38 1.45 16.92
CA GLU A 121 8.82 2.84 16.80
C GLU A 121 8.89 3.34 15.35
N ILE A 122 8.90 2.44 14.36
CA ILE A 122 8.90 2.82 12.94
C ILE A 122 7.50 3.26 12.53
N GLU A 123 7.37 4.52 12.14
CA GLU A 123 6.09 5.13 11.78
C GLU A 123 5.59 4.68 10.40
N GLY A 124 6.53 4.40 9.48
CA GLY A 124 6.20 4.05 8.12
C GLY A 124 7.42 3.87 7.21
N VAL A 125 7.17 3.72 5.92
CA VAL A 125 8.21 3.50 4.90
C VAL A 125 8.43 4.79 4.09
N ARG A 126 9.69 5.16 3.82
CA ARG A 126 9.99 6.32 2.97
C ARG A 126 9.54 6.09 1.53
N ALA A 127 9.04 7.14 0.88
CA ALA A 127 8.48 7.08 -0.46
C ALA A 127 9.43 6.49 -1.53
N ASP A 128 10.74 6.78 -1.45
CA ASP A 128 11.73 6.17 -2.35
C ASP A 128 11.76 4.64 -2.24
N THR A 129 11.63 4.11 -1.02
CA THR A 129 11.59 2.66 -0.80
C THR A 129 10.28 2.07 -1.29
N ILE A 130 9.14 2.76 -1.10
CA ILE A 130 7.84 2.36 -1.66
C ILE A 130 7.91 2.28 -3.19
N ARG A 131 8.52 3.29 -3.83
CA ARG A 131 8.73 3.30 -5.28
C ARG A 131 9.59 2.12 -5.73
N LEU A 132 10.68 1.82 -5.03
CA LEU A 132 11.53 0.68 -5.34
C LEU A 132 10.80 -0.66 -5.20
N ILE A 133 9.94 -0.82 -4.18
CA ILE A 133 9.06 -1.99 -4.05
C ILE A 133 8.11 -2.06 -5.25
N ARG A 134 7.47 -0.94 -5.60
CA ARG A 134 6.53 -0.88 -6.73
C ARG A 134 7.19 -1.24 -8.06
N ASP A 135 8.42 -0.78 -8.29
CA ASP A 135 9.17 -1.06 -9.52
C ASP A 135 9.55 -2.54 -9.62
N HIS A 136 9.83 -3.20 -8.48
CA HIS A 136 10.31 -4.58 -8.43
C HIS A 136 9.24 -5.60 -8.02
N ARG A 137 8.00 -5.18 -7.72
CA ARG A 137 6.91 -6.05 -7.26
C ARG A 137 6.58 -7.22 -8.21
N HIS A 138 6.94 -7.07 -9.49
CA HIS A 138 6.77 -8.11 -10.51
C HIS A 138 7.64 -9.35 -10.23
N GLN A 139 8.66 -9.23 -9.37
CA GLN A 139 9.50 -10.34 -8.90
C GLN A 139 8.80 -11.23 -7.87
N ILE A 140 7.65 -10.80 -7.32
CA ILE A 140 6.79 -11.64 -6.48
C ILE A 140 5.84 -12.42 -7.41
N ASP A 141 6.40 -13.39 -8.10
CA ASP A 141 5.70 -14.33 -8.96
C ASP A 141 5.38 -15.64 -8.22
N ASP A 142 4.87 -16.64 -8.94
CA ASP A 142 4.50 -17.92 -8.33
C ASP A 142 5.74 -18.70 -7.85
N HIS A 143 6.88 -18.58 -8.55
CA HIS A 143 8.13 -19.19 -8.10
C HIS A 143 8.63 -18.58 -6.78
N TYR A 144 8.52 -17.25 -6.65
CA TYR A 144 8.82 -16.56 -5.40
C TYR A 144 7.93 -17.07 -4.26
N ARG A 145 6.63 -17.24 -4.51
CA ARG A 145 5.65 -17.69 -3.50
C ARG A 145 5.84 -19.16 -3.09
N ASP A 146 6.31 -19.98 -4.01
CA ASP A 146 6.58 -21.41 -3.76
C ASP A 146 7.88 -21.65 -2.98
N ASP A 147 8.77 -20.65 -2.86
CA ASP A 147 9.99 -20.76 -2.06
C ASP A 147 9.66 -20.86 -0.55
N PRO A 148 10.02 -21.96 0.13
CA PRO A 148 9.78 -22.14 1.56
C PRO A 148 10.39 -21.03 2.44
N ARG A 149 11.45 -20.36 1.99
CA ARG A 149 12.06 -19.24 2.70
C ARG A 149 11.13 -18.02 2.74
N HIS A 150 10.50 -17.68 1.62
CA HIS A 150 9.55 -16.56 1.55
C HIS A 150 8.26 -16.87 2.30
N GLN A 151 7.77 -18.12 2.22
CA GLN A 151 6.63 -18.57 3.02
C GLN A 151 6.90 -18.44 4.52
N ARG A 152 8.08 -18.86 5.00
CA ARG A 152 8.48 -18.69 6.41
C ARG A 152 8.53 -17.23 6.83
N LEU A 153 9.10 -16.35 5.98
CA LEU A 153 9.14 -14.91 6.21
C LEU A 153 7.73 -14.31 6.31
N PHE A 154 6.85 -14.68 5.38
CA PHE A 154 5.45 -14.25 5.40
C PHE A 154 4.72 -14.72 6.66
N MET A 155 4.88 -15.99 7.04
CA MET A 155 4.29 -16.52 8.27
C MET A 155 4.85 -15.86 9.53
N ALA A 156 6.12 -15.46 9.53
CA ALA A 156 6.71 -14.70 10.63
C ALA A 156 6.09 -13.30 10.76
N ILE A 157 5.78 -12.64 9.64
CA ILE A 157 5.05 -11.35 9.64
C ILE A 157 3.64 -11.55 10.20
N MET A 158 2.91 -12.59 9.75
CA MET A 158 1.55 -12.87 10.22
C MET A 158 1.46 -13.24 11.71
N ARG A 159 2.54 -13.78 12.27
CA ARG A 159 2.65 -14.12 13.70
C ARG A 159 3.21 -12.99 14.56
N ALA A 160 3.75 -11.95 13.94
CA ALA A 160 4.19 -10.79 14.69
C ALA A 160 2.97 -10.17 15.39
N PRO A 161 3.10 -9.73 16.65
CA PRO A 161 1.99 -9.12 17.37
C PRO A 161 1.48 -7.95 16.54
N ALA A 162 0.21 -8.03 16.12
CA ALA A 162 -0.43 -6.98 15.36
C ALA A 162 -0.31 -5.69 16.18
N THR A 163 0.54 -4.77 15.76
CA THR A 163 0.52 -3.39 16.25
C THR A 163 -0.72 -2.74 15.66
N CYS A 164 -1.88 -3.19 16.14
CA CYS A 164 -3.14 -2.51 15.97
C CYS A 164 -3.03 -1.24 16.81
N ARG A 165 -2.43 -0.18 16.24
CA ARG A 165 -2.64 1.18 16.73
C ARG A 165 -4.11 1.47 16.45
N ALA A 166 -4.97 1.07 17.38
CA ALA A 166 -6.21 1.77 17.61
C ALA A 166 -5.80 3.21 17.93
N SER A 167 -5.94 4.10 16.95
CA SER A 167 -6.01 5.52 17.20
C SER A 167 -7.31 5.79 17.96
N SER A 168 -7.27 5.54 19.27
CA SER A 168 -8.10 6.25 20.24
C SER A 168 -7.14 7.16 20.99
N ASP A 169 -7.54 8.43 21.09
CA ASP A 169 -7.19 9.43 22.10
C ASP A 169 -6.59 10.71 21.49
N ALA A 170 -7.50 11.63 21.13
CA ALA A 170 -7.62 12.98 21.69
C ALA A 170 -8.68 13.77 20.91
#